data_AF-A0AAI9EK36-F1
#
_entry.id   AF-A0AAI9EK36-F1
#
_cell.length_a   1.000
_cell.length_b   1.000
_cell.length_c   1.000
_cell.angle_alpha   90.00
_cell.angle_beta   90.00
_cell.angle_gamma   90.00
#
_symmetry.space_group_name_H-M   'P 1'
#
loop_
_entity.id
_entity.type
_entity.pdbx_description
1 polymer ?
#
loop_
_entity_poly.entity_id
_entity_poly.type
_entity_poly.pdbx_seq_one_letter_code
_entity_poly.pdbx_strand_id
1 'polypeptide(L)'
;MTLLAASDLGGSADDAVRALAATAPLPTLRLGGLVVFGVPPRGLVLARQVVVDQVLLDLHVRIHAAVDQATADADADAAPVEVVPHTRPGSWTPHVTVALRLTTEQLGAAVEALGRIDPLDAQAAGLRRWDPRDRTTTEIA
;
A
#
# COMPACT_ATOMS: atom_id res chain seq x y z
N MET A 1 2.23 -2.37 -3.15
CA MET A 1 2.19 -1.09 -2.43
C MET A 1 0.96 -1.09 -1.54
N THR A 2 1.10 -0.69 -0.28
CA THR A 2 -0.04 -0.58 0.65
C THR A 2 -0.76 0.74 0.43
N LEU A 3 -2.07 0.71 0.16
CA LEU A 3 -2.91 1.90 -0.02
C LEU A 3 -3.61 2.30 1.30
N LEU A 4 -3.96 1.32 2.13
CA LEU A 4 -4.61 1.51 3.41
C LEU A 4 -4.22 0.32 4.30
N ALA A 5 -3.97 0.59 5.58
CA ALA A 5 -3.89 -0.45 6.59
C ALA A 5 -4.72 -0.02 7.80
N ALA A 6 -5.47 -0.95 8.38
CA ALA A 6 -6.26 -0.73 9.59
C ALA A 6 -6.18 -1.98 10.49
N SER A 7 -6.55 -1.83 11.75
CA SER A 7 -6.65 -2.93 12.71
C SER A 7 -7.75 -3.93 12.33
N ASP A 8 -8.80 -3.45 11.68
CA ASP A 8 -9.86 -4.27 11.10
C ASP A 8 -10.45 -3.60 9.86
N LEU A 9 -10.80 -4.42 8.87
CA LEU A 9 -11.49 -4.04 7.65
C LEU A 9 -12.57 -5.10 7.44
N GLY A 10 -13.80 -4.81 7.87
CA GLY A 10 -14.94 -5.70 7.70
C GLY A 10 -15.29 -5.92 6.23
N GLY A 11 -16.19 -6.86 5.95
CA GLY A 11 -16.57 -7.24 4.57
C GLY A 11 -17.11 -6.09 3.72
N SER A 12 -17.78 -5.10 4.32
CA SER A 12 -18.29 -3.92 3.61
C SER A 12 -17.18 -3.05 3.00
N ALA A 13 -15.98 -3.04 3.60
CA ALA A 13 -14.83 -2.32 3.08
C ALA A 13 -14.32 -2.94 1.77
N ASP A 14 -14.27 -4.28 1.67
CA ASP A 14 -13.84 -4.97 0.45
C ASP A 14 -14.81 -4.68 -0.71
N ASP A 15 -16.11 -4.73 -0.44
CA ASP A 15 -17.15 -4.44 -1.43
C ASP A 15 -17.10 -2.98 -1.91
N ALA A 16 -16.86 -2.03 -1.01
CA ALA A 16 -16.71 -0.62 -1.34
C ALA A 16 -15.48 -0.37 -2.23
N VAL A 17 -14.34 -0.99 -1.90
CA VAL A 17 -13.13 -0.89 -2.73
C VAL A 17 -13.34 -1.56 -4.09
N ARG A 18 -14.04 -2.71 -4.15
CA ARG A 18 -14.38 -3.37 -5.41
C ARG A 18 -15.28 -2.49 -6.29
N ALA A 19 -16.32 -1.91 -5.71
CA ALA A 19 -17.22 -1.00 -6.44
C ALA A 19 -16.47 0.23 -6.97
N LEU A 20 -15.58 0.81 -6.17
CA LEU A 20 -14.72 1.91 -6.59
C LEU A 20 -13.77 1.51 -7.73
N ALA A 21 -13.11 0.35 -7.63
CA ALA A 21 -12.19 -0.14 -8.65
C ALA A 21 -12.88 -0.45 -9.99
N ALA A 22 -14.18 -0.78 -9.98
CA ALA A 22 -14.97 -0.97 -11.19
C ALA A 22 -15.26 0.34 -11.96
N THR A 23 -15.05 1.52 -11.35
CA THR A 23 -15.36 2.81 -11.99
C THR A 23 -14.30 3.29 -12.98
N ALA A 24 -13.06 2.81 -12.86
CA ALA A 24 -11.95 3.22 -13.71
C ALA A 24 -10.81 2.19 -13.67
N PRO A 25 -10.01 2.06 -14.75
CA PRO A 25 -8.80 1.22 -14.72
C PRO A 25 -7.83 1.64 -13.61
N LEU A 26 -7.10 0.67 -13.05
CA LEU A 26 -6.01 0.96 -12.12
C LEU A 26 -4.89 1.74 -12.81
N PRO A 27 -4.25 2.70 -12.13
CA PRO A 27 -3.19 3.51 -12.73
C PRO A 27 -1.95 2.66 -13.03
N THR A 28 -1.21 3.10 -14.05
CA THR A 28 0.18 2.66 -14.21
C THR A 28 1.03 3.35 -13.15
N LEU A 29 1.77 2.58 -12.38
CA LEU A 29 2.66 3.10 -11.34
C LEU A 29 4.04 3.35 -11.93
N ARG A 30 4.63 4.51 -11.65
CA ARG A 30 6.03 4.76 -11.99
C ARG A 30 6.92 4.43 -10.80
N LEU A 31 7.75 3.40 -10.92
CA LEU A 31 8.72 3.01 -9.90
C LEU A 31 10.03 3.77 -10.11
N GLY A 32 10.38 4.61 -9.14
CA GLY A 32 11.63 5.38 -9.12
C GLY A 32 12.79 4.61 -8.48
N GLY A 33 13.62 5.33 -7.73
CA GLY A 33 14.81 4.80 -7.06
C GLY A 33 14.50 3.89 -5.86
N LEU A 34 15.53 3.66 -5.04
CA LEU A 34 15.43 2.87 -3.82
C LEU A 34 15.16 3.77 -2.60
N VAL A 35 14.34 3.29 -1.68
CA VAL A 35 14.14 3.86 -0.35
C VAL A 35 14.42 2.80 0.70
N VAL A 36 14.92 3.24 1.86
CA VAL A 36 15.26 2.37 2.98
C VAL A 36 14.51 2.83 4.22
N PHE A 37 13.88 1.88 4.91
CA PHE A 37 13.20 2.11 6.19
C PHE A 37 13.78 1.20 7.27
N GLY A 38 13.40 1.44 8.53
CA GLY A 38 13.78 0.63 9.68
C GLY A 38 15.03 1.13 10.38
N VAL A 39 15.43 0.42 11.43
CA VAL A 39 16.59 0.76 12.26
C VAL A 39 17.58 -0.42 12.31
N PRO A 40 18.89 -0.18 12.24
CA PRO A 40 19.92 -1.22 12.42
C PRO A 40 19.93 -1.80 13.86
N PRO A 41 20.64 -2.92 14.11
CA PRO A 41 21.48 -3.67 13.17
C PRO A 41 20.70 -4.64 12.28
N ARG A 42 19.43 -4.93 12.59
CA ARG A 42 18.55 -5.79 11.80
C ARG A 42 17.15 -5.18 11.80
N GLY A 43 16.49 -5.25 10.65
CA GLY A 43 15.15 -4.67 10.48
C GLY A 43 15.07 -3.64 9.37
N LEU A 44 16.15 -3.46 8.59
CA LEU A 44 16.12 -2.60 7.43
C LEU A 44 15.23 -3.20 6.34
N VAL A 45 14.47 -2.33 5.69
CA VAL A 45 13.58 -2.64 4.58
C VAL A 45 14.10 -1.92 3.36
N LEU A 46 14.36 -2.67 2.29
CA LEU A 46 14.70 -2.12 0.98
C LEU A 46 13.45 -2.14 0.10
N ALA A 47 13.10 -1.01 -0.47
CA ALA A 47 11.93 -0.89 -1.33
C ALA A 47 12.19 0.00 -2.55
N ARG A 48 11.41 -0.21 -3.61
CA ARG A 48 11.29 0.74 -4.73
C ARG A 48 10.33 1.85 -4.34
N GLN A 49 10.75 3.09 -4.55
CA GLN A 49 9.87 4.25 -4.42
C GLN A 49 8.84 4.23 -5.55
N VAL A 50 7.61 4.63 -5.24
CA VAL A 50 6.56 4.88 -6.23
C VAL A 50 6.42 6.38 -6.39
N VAL A 51 6.52 6.89 -7.62
CA VAL A 51 6.28 8.30 -7.94
C VAL A 51 4.80 8.59 -7.69
N VAL A 52 4.55 9.64 -6.92
CA VAL A 52 3.22 10.07 -6.51
C VAL A 52 2.73 11.10 -7.49
N ASP A 53 1.89 10.67 -8.44
CA ASP A 53 1.16 11.56 -9.32
C ASP A 53 -0.26 11.82 -8.81
N GLN A 54 -0.98 12.70 -9.51
CA GLN A 54 -2.33 13.09 -9.13
C GLN A 54 -3.31 11.90 -9.19
N VAL A 55 -3.17 11.02 -10.19
CA VAL A 55 -4.09 9.88 -10.38
C VAL A 55 -3.97 8.91 -9.20
N LEU A 56 -2.74 8.64 -8.75
CA LEU A 56 -2.50 7.79 -7.59
C LEU A 56 -3.01 8.42 -6.29
N LEU A 57 -2.82 9.73 -6.10
CA LEU A 57 -3.33 10.45 -4.93
C LEU A 57 -4.86 10.42 -4.89
N ASP A 58 -5.52 10.66 -6.02
CA ASP A 58 -6.97 10.64 -6.12
C ASP A 58 -7.54 9.25 -5.85
N LEU A 59 -6.89 8.19 -6.37
CA LEU A 59 -7.26 6.82 -6.04
C LEU A 59 -7.11 6.54 -4.53
N HIS A 60 -6.00 6.95 -3.94
CA HIS A 60 -5.71 6.76 -2.51
C HIS A 60 -6.77 7.44 -1.63
N VAL A 61 -7.08 8.71 -1.89
CA VAL A 61 -8.10 9.46 -1.15
C VAL A 61 -9.49 8.82 -1.30
N ARG A 62 -9.88 8.43 -2.53
CA ARG A 62 -11.19 7.80 -2.75
C ARG A 62 -11.32 6.45 -2.05
N ILE A 63 -10.25 5.65 -1.97
CA ILE A 63 -10.26 4.38 -1.24
C ILE A 63 -10.51 4.62 0.25
N HIS A 64 -9.82 5.58 0.87
CA HIS A 64 -10.05 5.92 2.29
C HIS A 64 -11.49 6.38 2.51
N ALA A 65 -12.00 7.28 1.65
CA ALA A 65 -13.38 7.75 1.75
C ALA A 65 -14.42 6.63 1.59
N ALA A 66 -14.20 5.68 0.67
CA ALA A 66 -15.09 4.55 0.46
C ALA A 66 -15.13 3.60 1.67
N VAL A 67 -13.98 3.35 2.29
CA VAL A 67 -13.88 2.50 3.50
C VAL A 67 -14.53 3.17 4.71
N ASP A 68 -14.32 4.47 4.89
CA ASP A 68 -14.95 5.23 5.97
C ASP A 68 -16.49 5.24 5.81
N GLN A 69 -16.98 5.49 4.60
CA GLN A 69 -18.43 5.49 4.31
C GLN A 69 -19.06 4.12 4.50
N ALA A 70 -18.44 3.05 3.98
CA ALA A 70 -18.96 1.69 4.09
C ALA A 70 -19.05 1.19 5.55
N THR A 71 -18.22 1.75 6.43
CA THR A 71 -18.29 1.46 7.87
C THR A 71 -19.47 2.16 8.51
N ALA A 72 -19.66 3.45 8.21
CA ALA A 72 -20.79 4.24 8.71
C ALA A 72 -22.14 3.74 8.21
N ASP A 73 -22.22 3.24 6.97
CA ASP A 73 -23.46 2.69 6.40
C ASP A 73 -23.86 1.34 7.04
N ALA A 74 -22.87 0.55 7.48
CA ALA A 74 -23.11 -0.75 8.11
C ALA A 74 -23.63 -0.59 9.56
N ASP A 75 -23.17 0.42 10.27
CA ASP A 75 -23.59 0.77 11.61
C ASP A 75 -23.37 2.28 11.85
N ALA A 76 -24.47 3.02 12.00
CA ALA A 76 -24.43 4.47 12.17
C ALA A 76 -23.77 4.91 13.49
N ASP A 77 -23.70 4.01 14.48
CA ASP A 77 -23.05 4.24 15.76
C ASP A 77 -21.61 3.68 15.81
N ALA A 78 -21.12 3.08 14.71
CA ALA A 78 -19.77 2.56 14.66
C ALA A 78 -18.72 3.67 14.73
N ALA A 79 -17.66 3.40 15.50
CA ALA A 79 -16.48 4.24 15.46
C ALA A 79 -15.83 4.19 14.06
N PRO A 80 -15.20 5.30 13.59
CA PRO A 80 -14.47 5.30 12.34
C PRO A 80 -13.38 4.22 12.31
N VAL A 81 -13.06 3.72 11.11
CA VAL A 81 -12.00 2.74 10.92
C VAL A 81 -10.67 3.28 11.47
N GLU A 82 -10.05 2.50 12.35
CA GLU A 82 -8.75 2.85 12.92
C GLU A 82 -7.62 2.58 11.92
N VAL A 83 -7.47 3.50 10.97
CA VAL A 83 -6.43 3.46 9.95
C VAL A 83 -5.07 3.81 10.53
N VAL A 84 -4.06 3.01 10.18
CA VAL A 84 -2.64 3.21 10.53
C VAL A 84 -2.17 4.59 10.06
N PRO A 85 -1.68 5.47 10.95
CA PRO A 85 -1.45 6.89 10.64
C PRO A 85 -0.60 7.19 9.40
N HIS A 86 0.49 6.45 9.19
CA HIS A 86 1.41 6.64 8.05
C HIS A 86 0.90 6.04 6.72
N THR A 87 -0.34 5.57 6.69
CA THR A 87 -1.05 5.17 5.47
C THR A 87 -2.19 6.12 5.12
N ARG A 88 -2.47 7.13 5.96
CA ARG A 88 -3.47 8.16 5.69
C ARG A 88 -3.02 9.12 4.57
N PRO A 89 -3.95 9.71 3.81
CA PRO A 89 -3.64 10.79 2.88
C PRO A 89 -2.79 11.89 3.52
N GLY A 90 -1.78 12.37 2.80
CA GLY A 90 -0.83 13.38 3.30
C GLY A 90 0.30 12.84 4.19
N SER A 91 0.19 11.62 4.72
CA SER A 91 1.19 10.98 5.60
C SER A 91 1.78 9.69 5.00
N TRP A 92 1.42 9.37 3.75
CA TRP A 92 1.73 8.12 3.08
C TRP A 92 3.05 8.17 2.32
N THR A 93 3.91 7.17 2.53
CA THR A 93 5.10 6.94 1.70
C THR A 93 4.89 5.70 0.83
N PRO A 94 4.38 5.85 -0.41
CA PRO A 94 4.11 4.72 -1.27
C PRO A 94 5.39 4.04 -1.74
N HIS A 95 5.45 2.73 -1.54
CA HIS A 95 6.61 1.92 -1.89
C HIS A 95 6.22 0.49 -2.24
N VAL A 96 7.13 -0.18 -2.95
CA VAL A 96 7.07 -1.62 -3.22
C VAL A 96 8.28 -2.27 -2.57
N THR A 97 8.04 -2.99 -1.47
CA THR A 97 9.07 -3.73 -0.76
C THR A 97 9.75 -4.76 -1.65
N VAL A 98 11.08 -4.74 -1.66
CA VAL A 98 11.93 -5.71 -2.37
C VAL A 98 12.49 -6.73 -1.38
N ALA A 99 12.97 -6.27 -0.23
CA ALA A 99 13.54 -7.13 0.81
C ALA A 99 13.27 -6.57 2.21
N LEU A 100 13.18 -7.47 3.18
CA LEU A 100 12.81 -7.17 4.57
C LEU A 100 13.85 -7.74 5.53
N ARG A 101 13.98 -7.13 6.72
CA ARG A 101 14.78 -7.64 7.85
C ARG A 101 16.27 -7.78 7.51
N LEU A 102 16.78 -6.86 6.69
CA LEU A 102 18.19 -6.80 6.32
C LEU A 102 19.03 -6.24 7.46
N THR A 103 20.29 -6.68 7.52
CA THR A 103 21.38 -5.93 8.17
C THR A 103 21.94 -4.86 7.23
N THR A 104 22.84 -4.01 7.71
CA THR A 104 23.56 -3.01 6.90
C THR A 104 24.40 -3.65 5.80
N GLU A 105 25.07 -4.75 6.09
CA GLU A 105 25.90 -5.49 5.13
C GLU A 105 25.02 -6.14 4.06
N GLN A 106 23.91 -6.74 4.48
CA GLN A 106 22.94 -7.32 3.55
C GLN A 106 22.26 -6.27 2.68
N LEU A 107 22.02 -5.06 3.22
CA LEU A 107 21.51 -3.94 2.43
C LEU A 107 22.51 -3.55 1.34
N GLY A 108 23.79 -3.41 1.66
CA GLY A 108 24.84 -3.12 0.68
C GLY A 108 24.90 -4.17 -0.43
N ALA A 109 24.93 -5.46 -0.05
CA ALA A 109 24.91 -6.57 -0.99
C ALA A 109 23.64 -6.61 -1.86
N ALA A 110 22.48 -6.26 -1.30
CA ALA A 110 21.23 -6.21 -2.05
C ALA A 110 21.23 -5.07 -3.09
N VAL A 111 21.76 -3.89 -2.74
CA VAL A 111 21.91 -2.77 -3.68
C VAL A 111 22.87 -3.14 -4.81
N GLU A 112 23.99 -3.78 -4.49
CA GLU A 112 24.94 -4.28 -5.50
C GLU A 112 24.29 -5.31 -6.43
N ALA A 113 23.56 -6.29 -5.88
CA ALA A 113 22.88 -7.32 -6.65
C ALA A 113 21.77 -6.77 -7.58
N LEU A 114 21.10 -5.69 -7.18
CA LEU A 114 20.12 -5.01 -8.02
C LEU A 114 20.76 -4.25 -9.19
N GLY A 115 22.02 -3.84 -9.06
CA GLY A 115 22.75 -3.12 -10.11
C GLY A 115 22.11 -1.79 -10.48
N ARG A 116 22.03 -1.50 -11.78
CA ARG A 116 21.46 -0.26 -12.30
C ARG A 116 19.94 -0.24 -12.09
N ILE A 117 19.46 0.79 -11.41
CA ILE A 117 18.03 1.03 -11.17
C ILE A 117 17.51 2.11 -12.10
N ASP A 118 16.86 1.71 -13.18
CA ASP A 118 16.14 2.63 -14.06
C ASP A 118 14.69 2.84 -13.60
N PRO A 119 14.09 4.02 -13.90
CA PRO A 119 12.65 4.20 -13.78
C PRO A 119 11.88 3.13 -14.56
N LEU A 120 10.83 2.60 -13.96
CA LEU A 120 9.99 1.56 -14.56
C LEU A 120 8.53 1.94 -14.48
N ASP A 121 7.84 1.96 -15.62
CA ASP A 121 6.39 2.05 -15.63
C ASP A 121 5.81 0.63 -15.45
N ALA A 122 5.06 0.45 -14.36
CA ALA A 122 4.54 -0.83 -13.89
C ALA A 122 3.02 -0.78 -13.81
N GLN A 123 2.33 -1.55 -14.66
CA GLN A 123 0.88 -1.65 -14.62
C GLN A 123 0.45 -2.36 -13.32
N ALA A 124 -0.49 -1.76 -12.59
CA ALA A 124 -1.07 -2.39 -11.42
C ALA A 124 -1.92 -3.59 -11.86
N ALA A 125 -1.59 -4.78 -11.33
CA ALA A 125 -2.25 -6.04 -11.71
C ALA A 125 -3.62 -6.23 -11.05
N GLY A 126 -3.88 -5.54 -9.94
CA GLY A 126 -5.10 -5.70 -9.16
C GLY A 126 -4.98 -5.08 -7.76
N LEU A 127 -6.08 -5.10 -7.03
CA LEU A 127 -6.21 -4.76 -5.63
C LEU A 127 -6.51 -6.02 -4.83
N ARG A 128 -5.86 -6.14 -3.67
CA ARG A 128 -6.09 -7.25 -2.74
C ARG A 128 -6.03 -6.76 -1.31
N ARG A 129 -6.74 -7.44 -0.42
CA ARG A 129 -6.56 -7.32 1.03
C ARG A 129 -5.65 -8.43 1.52
N TRP A 130 -4.71 -8.08 2.39
CA TRP A 130 -3.89 -9.02 3.14
C TRP A 130 -4.34 -9.01 4.59
N ASP A 131 -4.71 -10.17 5.13
CA ASP A 131 -5.00 -10.33 6.55
C ASP A 131 -3.77 -10.89 7.27
N PRO A 132 -3.14 -10.16 8.20
CA PRO A 132 -1.98 -10.66 8.92
C PRO A 132 -2.31 -11.70 10.01
N ARG A 133 -3.57 -11.75 10.51
CA ARG A 133 -3.99 -12.72 11.53
C ARG A 133 -4.03 -14.12 10.93
N ASP A 134 -4.73 -14.24 9.82
CA ASP A 134 -4.94 -15.52 9.14
C ASP A 134 -3.91 -15.79 8.03
N ARG A 135 -3.10 -14.77 7.70
CA ARG A 135 -2.09 -14.81 6.64
C ARG A 135 -2.71 -15.13 5.27
N THR A 136 -3.88 -14.56 5.02
CA THR A 136 -4.68 -14.79 3.82
C THR A 136 -4.66 -13.58 2.89
N THR A 137 -4.83 -13.86 1.61
CA THR A 137 -5.00 -12.84 0.57
C THR A 137 -6.38 -12.97 -0.03
N THR A 138 -7.12 -11.86 -0.10
CA THR A 138 -8.41 -11.77 -0.77
C THR A 138 -8.27 -10.83 -1.96
N GLU A 139 -8.49 -11.34 -3.17
CA GLU A 139 -8.53 -10.52 -4.38
C GLU A 139 -9.80 -9.65 -4.39
N ILE A 140 -9.63 -8.37 -4.67
CA ILE A 140 -10.71 -7.38 -4.68
C ILE A 140 -11.09 -7.03 -6.12
N ALA A 141 -10.11 -6.69 -6.96
CA ALA A 141 -10.28 -6.25 -8.35
C ALA A 141 -9.00 -6.47 -9.17
#